data_AF-A0A916X8N1-F1
#
_entry.id   AF-A0A916X8N1-F1
#
_cell.length_a   1.000
_cell.length_b   1.000
_cell.length_c   1.000
_cell.angle_alpha   90.00
_cell.angle_beta   90.00
_cell.angle_gamma   90.00
#
_symmetry.space_group_name_H-M   'P 1'
#
loop_
_entity.id
_entity.type
_entity.pdbx_description
1 polymer ?
#
loop_
_entity_poly.entity_id
_entity_poly.type
_entity_poly.pdbx_seq_one_letter_code
_entity_poly.pdbx_strand_id
1 'polypeptide(L)'
;MVAILYYGLLPAYFFNLNLRNTGWLKPFIIGFIWACTANVIPLVVLKIETGMEFPLSEFWLWLFVKNWMFCTVNAIMFDIKDYEIDANKELKTFVVQFGIHKTIFFILLPLLIIGMFSLLAFTSYEHLPVKQVTLNFIPFALTLLVAFSLNLKKPILYYLVVIDGLILFKATCGIAGALL
;
A
#
# COMPACT_ATOMS: atom_id res chain seq x y z
N MET A 1 -20.90 1.72 3.85
CA MET A 1 -20.12 2.06 2.63
C MET A 1 -19.13 0.95 2.23
N VAL A 2 -18.34 0.39 3.14
CA VAL A 2 -17.44 -0.77 2.85
C VAL A 2 -18.21 -2.03 2.40
N ALA A 3 -19.38 -2.28 2.99
CA ALA A 3 -20.26 -3.37 2.55
C ALA A 3 -20.78 -3.17 1.11
N ILE A 4 -20.97 -1.93 0.64
CA ILE A 4 -21.50 -1.65 -0.71
C ILE A 4 -20.40 -1.89 -1.76
N LEU A 5 -19.14 -1.61 -1.41
CA LEU A 5 -17.97 -1.86 -2.24
C LEU A 5 -17.63 -3.37 -2.32
N TYR A 6 -17.85 -4.11 -1.23
CA TYR A 6 -17.57 -5.55 -1.15
C TYR A 6 -18.73 -6.42 -1.69
N TYR A 7 -19.98 -6.00 -1.50
CA TYR A 7 -21.19 -6.71 -2.00
C TYR A 7 -21.64 -6.27 -3.41
N GLY A 8 -20.88 -5.42 -4.11
CA GLY A 8 -21.10 -5.21 -5.55
C GLY A 8 -22.37 -4.44 -5.92
N LEU A 9 -22.73 -3.42 -5.15
CA LEU A 9 -23.86 -2.51 -5.46
C LEU A 9 -23.42 -1.25 -6.23
N LEU A 10 -22.26 -1.30 -6.89
CA LEU A 10 -21.89 -0.34 -7.94
C LEU A 10 -22.24 -0.91 -9.31
N PRO A 11 -22.86 -0.12 -10.20
CA PRO A 11 -23.38 -0.60 -11.46
C PRO A 11 -22.24 -1.17 -12.29
N ALA A 12 -22.39 -2.43 -12.69
CA ALA A 12 -21.49 -3.24 -13.52
C ALA A 12 -21.12 -2.62 -14.88
N TYR A 13 -21.53 -1.38 -15.14
CA TYR A 13 -21.40 -0.68 -16.42
C TYR A 13 -20.03 -0.03 -16.61
N PHE A 14 -19.38 0.47 -15.56
CA PHE A 14 -18.06 1.12 -15.69
C PHE A 14 -16.87 0.18 -15.52
N PHE A 15 -17.04 -0.96 -14.83
CA PHE A 15 -15.99 -1.95 -14.58
C PHE A 15 -16.31 -3.29 -15.25
N ASN A 16 -16.59 -3.28 -16.56
CA ASN A 16 -16.53 -4.49 -17.38
C ASN A 16 -15.06 -4.90 -17.67
N LEU A 17 -14.20 -4.74 -16.68
CA LEU A 17 -12.90 -5.39 -16.63
C LEU A 17 -13.15 -6.69 -15.88
N ASN A 18 -12.91 -7.80 -16.56
CA ASN A 18 -13.07 -9.15 -16.05
C ASN A 18 -12.08 -9.39 -14.89
N LEU A 19 -12.36 -8.82 -13.71
CA LEU A 19 -11.53 -8.79 -12.49
C LEU A 19 -11.35 -10.17 -11.87
N ARG A 20 -12.22 -11.12 -12.25
CA ARG A 20 -12.06 -12.54 -11.92
C ARG A 20 -10.94 -13.22 -12.72
N ASN A 21 -10.54 -12.64 -13.86
CA ASN A 21 -9.61 -13.25 -14.80
C ASN A 21 -8.26 -12.50 -14.93
N THR A 22 -8.16 -11.32 -14.31
CA THR A 22 -6.95 -10.48 -14.31
C THR A 22 -6.38 -10.39 -12.90
N GLY A 23 -5.79 -11.49 -12.43
CA GLY A 23 -5.16 -11.57 -11.09
C GLY A 23 -4.08 -10.53 -10.84
N TRP A 24 -3.64 -9.82 -11.88
CA TRP A 24 -2.67 -8.75 -11.88
C TRP A 24 -3.17 -7.44 -11.23
N LEU A 25 -4.44 -7.08 -11.43
CA LEU A 25 -4.97 -5.76 -11.03
C LEU A 25 -5.47 -5.73 -9.57
N LYS A 26 -5.71 -6.91 -9.00
CA LYS A 26 -6.22 -7.10 -7.64
C LYS A 26 -5.41 -6.35 -6.56
N PRO A 27 -4.07 -6.49 -6.45
CA PRO A 27 -3.32 -5.78 -5.40
C PRO A 27 -3.31 -4.25 -5.58
N PHE A 28 -3.34 -3.75 -6.82
CA PHE A 28 -3.41 -2.32 -7.09
C PHE A 28 -4.76 -1.71 -6.66
N ILE A 29 -5.85 -2.42 -6.92
CA ILE A 29 -7.20 -2.01 -6.50
C ILE A 29 -7.33 -2.06 -4.98
N ILE A 30 -6.86 -3.13 -4.33
CA ILE A 30 -6.87 -3.23 -2.86
C ILE A 30 -6.05 -2.08 -2.26
N GLY A 31 -4.86 -1.82 -2.79
CA GLY A 31 -4.04 -0.69 -2.37
C GLY A 31 -4.75 0.65 -2.54
N PHE A 32 -5.47 0.85 -3.66
CA PHE A 32 -6.23 2.06 -3.95
C PHE A 32 -7.36 2.29 -2.96
N ILE A 33 -8.15 1.24 -2.67
CA ILE A 33 -9.25 1.31 -1.71
C ILE A 33 -8.75 1.65 -0.31
N TRP A 34 -7.65 1.03 0.13
CA TRP A 34 -7.06 1.32 1.43
C TRP A 34 -6.46 2.72 1.52
N ALA A 35 -5.84 3.22 0.46
CA ALA A 35 -5.33 4.59 0.41
C ALA A 35 -6.47 5.62 0.44
N CYS A 36 -7.55 5.38 -0.30
CA CYS A 36 -8.76 6.19 -0.22
C CYS A 36 -9.34 6.17 1.20
N THR A 37 -9.45 5.00 1.81
CA THR A 37 -9.96 4.86 3.18
C THR A 37 -9.09 5.62 4.18
N ALA A 38 -7.76 5.50 4.08
CA ALA A 38 -6.84 6.12 5.02
C ALA A 38 -6.65 7.64 4.83
N ASN A 39 -6.88 8.18 3.64
CA ASN A 39 -6.64 9.62 3.35
C ASN A 39 -7.93 10.41 3.13
N VAL A 40 -8.89 9.86 2.40
CA VAL A 40 -10.15 10.57 2.06
C VAL A 40 -11.09 10.60 3.25
N ILE A 41 -11.25 9.50 3.99
CA ILE A 41 -12.20 9.44 5.11
C ILE A 41 -11.83 10.45 6.21
N PRO A 42 -10.59 10.51 6.72
CA PRO A 42 -10.24 11.49 7.75
C PRO A 42 -10.46 12.93 7.27
N LEU A 43 -10.19 13.23 6.00
CA LEU A 43 -10.41 14.56 5.43
C LEU A 43 -11.88 14.93 5.31
N VAL A 44 -12.73 13.98 4.92
CA VAL A 44 -14.18 14.19 4.88
C VAL A 44 -14.72 14.45 6.29
N VAL A 45 -14.28 13.65 7.27
CA VAL A 45 -14.66 13.85 8.68
C VAL A 45 -14.20 15.22 9.18
N LEU A 46 -12.94 15.59 8.91
CA LEU A 46 -12.39 16.89 9.31
C LEU A 46 -13.16 18.06 8.65
N LYS A 47 -13.53 17.95 7.37
CA LYS A 47 -14.34 18.95 6.66
C LYS A 47 -15.73 19.09 7.28
N ILE A 48 -16.35 17.98 7.72
CA ILE A 48 -17.65 18.01 8.40
C ILE A 48 -17.53 18.70 9.77
N GLU A 49 -16.44 18.45 10.51
CA GLU A 49 -16.25 19.00 11.86
C GLU A 49 -15.85 20.49 11.87
N THR A 50 -14.94 20.91 10.98
CA THR A 50 -14.41 22.28 10.96
C THR A 50 -15.08 23.19 9.94
N GLY A 51 -15.84 22.65 9.00
CA GLY A 51 -16.52 23.42 7.94
C GLY A 51 -15.58 24.10 6.94
N MET A 52 -14.25 23.94 7.08
CA MET A 52 -13.26 24.54 6.19
C MET A 52 -13.11 23.74 4.90
N GLU A 53 -13.09 24.46 3.77
CA GLU A 53 -12.73 23.85 2.49
C GLU A 53 -11.20 23.72 2.41
N PHE A 54 -10.72 22.48 2.43
CA PHE A 54 -9.31 22.20 2.17
C PHE A 54 -9.06 22.31 0.66
N PRO A 55 -8.18 23.21 0.19
CA PRO A 55 -7.75 23.16 -1.19
C PRO A 55 -7.06 21.82 -1.42
N LEU A 56 -7.32 21.21 -2.58
CA LEU A 56 -6.58 20.05 -3.08
C LEU A 56 -5.13 20.49 -3.33
N SER A 57 -4.35 20.55 -2.26
CA SER A 57 -2.95 20.92 -2.30
C SER A 57 -2.15 19.78 -2.92
N GLU A 58 -1.05 20.12 -3.61
CA GLU A 58 -0.07 19.17 -4.13
C GLU A 58 0.42 18.21 -3.03
N PHE A 59 0.48 18.71 -1.79
CA PHE A 59 0.77 17.93 -0.58
C PHE A 59 -0.18 16.75 -0.39
N TRP A 60 -1.48 16.95 -0.62
CA TRP A 60 -2.49 15.91 -0.42
C TRP A 60 -2.38 14.80 -1.46
N LEU A 61 -2.24 15.18 -2.74
CA LEU A 61 -2.02 14.22 -3.82
C LEU A 61 -0.76 13.40 -3.56
N TRP A 62 0.30 14.05 -3.09
CA TRP A 62 1.53 13.36 -2.75
C TRP A 62 1.38 12.37 -1.60
N LEU A 63 0.70 12.78 -0.52
CA LEU A 63 0.40 11.91 0.63
C LEU A 63 -0.46 10.71 0.22
N PHE A 64 -1.45 10.95 -0.64
CA PHE A 64 -2.31 9.91 -1.20
C PHE A 64 -1.49 8.90 -2.01
N VAL A 65 -0.64 9.35 -2.94
CA VAL A 65 0.21 8.48 -3.76
C VAL A 65 1.16 7.67 -2.88
N LYS A 66 1.80 8.28 -1.88
CA LYS A 66 2.69 7.55 -0.95
C LYS A 66 1.95 6.45 -0.18
N ASN A 67 0.73 6.73 0.27
CA ASN A 67 -0.09 5.76 0.99
C ASN A 67 -0.59 4.64 0.06
N TRP A 68 -0.98 4.99 -1.16
CA TRP A 68 -1.34 4.04 -2.20
C TRP A 68 -0.21 3.07 -2.51
N MET A 69 1.01 3.57 -2.77
CA MET A 69 2.16 2.73 -3.04
C MET A 69 2.44 1.75 -1.90
N PHE A 70 2.37 2.22 -0.64
CA PHE A 70 2.59 1.37 0.53
C PHE A 70 1.50 0.29 0.69
N CYS A 71 0.21 0.65 0.52
CA CYS A 71 -0.88 -0.30 0.60
C CYS A 71 -0.82 -1.33 -0.54
N THR A 72 -0.43 -0.92 -1.75
CA THR A 72 -0.20 -1.84 -2.88
C THR A 72 0.95 -2.80 -2.59
N VAL A 73 2.08 -2.33 -2.05
CA VAL A 73 3.19 -3.22 -1.66
C VAL A 73 2.72 -4.27 -0.65
N ASN A 74 2.01 -3.87 0.41
CA ASN A 74 1.48 -4.82 1.39
C ASN A 74 0.50 -5.82 0.75
N ALA A 75 -0.39 -5.36 -0.13
CA ALA A 75 -1.31 -6.24 -0.84
C ALA A 75 -0.57 -7.26 -1.72
N ILE A 76 0.52 -6.85 -2.39
CA ILE A 76 1.36 -7.77 -3.18
C ILE A 76 2.05 -8.79 -2.26
N MET A 77 2.58 -8.36 -1.10
CA MET A 77 3.21 -9.29 -0.14
C MET A 77 2.21 -10.33 0.38
N PHE A 78 0.96 -9.95 0.59
CA PHE A 78 -0.11 -10.88 0.94
C PHE A 78 -0.47 -11.83 -0.21
N ASP A 79 -0.48 -11.36 -1.46
CA ASP A 79 -0.73 -12.22 -2.63
C ASP A 79 0.43 -13.24 -2.83
N ILE A 80 1.67 -12.87 -2.50
CA ILE A 80 2.84 -13.78 -2.51
C ILE A 80 2.68 -14.92 -1.49
N LYS A 81 2.12 -14.65 -0.32
CA LYS A 81 1.83 -15.68 0.69
C LYS A 81 0.86 -16.73 0.14
N ASP A 82 -0.21 -16.28 -0.53
CA ASP A 82 -1.27 -17.15 -1.03
C ASP A 82 -0.90 -17.83 -2.37
N TYR A 83 0.31 -17.57 -2.89
CA TYR A 83 0.86 -18.19 -4.11
C TYR A 83 0.74 -19.70 -4.15
N GLU A 84 1.05 -20.42 -3.07
CA GLU A 84 1.01 -21.89 -3.07
C GLU A 84 -0.42 -22.43 -3.23
N ILE A 85 -1.41 -21.70 -2.72
CA ILE A 85 -2.83 -22.08 -2.82
C ILE A 85 -3.36 -21.71 -4.20
N ASP A 86 -2.95 -20.56 -4.75
CA ASP A 86 -3.38 -20.07 -6.05
C ASP A 86 -2.71 -20.81 -7.22
N ALA A 87 -1.47 -21.24 -7.07
CA ALA A 87 -0.76 -22.08 -8.03
C ALA A 87 -1.41 -23.47 -8.15
N ASN A 88 -1.82 -24.06 -7.02
CA ASN A 88 -2.54 -25.34 -7.01
C ASN A 88 -3.96 -25.26 -7.61
N LYS A 89 -4.51 -24.05 -7.75
CA LYS A 89 -5.84 -23.80 -8.35
C LYS A 89 -5.76 -23.26 -9.79
N GLU A 90 -4.58 -23.26 -10.41
CA GLU A 90 -4.31 -22.74 -11.76
C GLU A 90 -4.80 -21.29 -12.01
N LEU A 91 -4.84 -20.46 -10.95
CA LEU A 91 -5.27 -19.09 -11.09
C LEU A 91 -4.18 -18.24 -11.75
N LYS A 92 -4.55 -17.41 -12.73
CA LYS A 92 -3.63 -16.49 -13.44
C LYS A 92 -3.29 -15.27 -12.59
N THR A 93 -2.68 -15.47 -11.41
CA THR A 93 -2.18 -14.39 -10.55
C THR A 93 -0.74 -14.02 -10.90
N PHE A 94 -0.35 -12.79 -10.56
CA PHE A 94 0.94 -12.20 -10.91
C PHE A 94 2.13 -13.07 -10.48
N VAL A 95 2.00 -13.66 -9.29
CA VAL A 95 3.03 -14.48 -8.67
C VAL A 95 3.15 -15.85 -9.37
N VAL A 96 2.02 -16.44 -9.82
CA VAL A 96 1.95 -17.75 -10.53
C VAL A 96 2.60 -17.71 -11.91
N GLN A 97 2.47 -16.60 -12.65
CA GLN A 97 3.04 -16.50 -14.00
C GLN A 97 4.53 -16.13 -14.04
N PHE A 98 5.00 -15.28 -13.12
CA PHE A 98 6.39 -14.81 -13.12
C PHE A 98 7.28 -15.52 -12.08
N GLY A 99 6.68 -16.18 -11.11
CA GLY A 99 7.37 -16.70 -9.93
C GLY A 99 7.60 -15.64 -8.86
N ILE A 100 7.79 -16.10 -7.62
CA ILE A 100 7.98 -15.27 -6.43
C ILE A 100 9.19 -14.34 -6.59
N HIS A 101 10.33 -14.85 -7.05
CA HIS A 101 11.56 -14.06 -7.18
C HIS A 101 11.43 -12.90 -8.17
N LYS A 102 10.83 -13.13 -9.35
CA LYS A 102 10.64 -12.04 -10.32
C LYS A 102 9.63 -11.02 -9.82
N THR A 103 8.59 -11.45 -9.12
CA THR A 103 7.63 -10.52 -8.50
C THR A 103 8.30 -9.64 -7.45
N ILE A 104 9.19 -10.17 -6.61
CA ILE A 104 9.89 -9.35 -5.62
C ILE A 104 10.80 -8.33 -6.32
N PHE A 105 11.60 -8.75 -7.30
CA PHE A 105 12.62 -7.90 -7.92
C PHE A 105 12.11 -6.93 -9.00
N PHE A 106 11.14 -7.32 -9.84
CA PHE A 106 10.60 -6.47 -10.93
C PHE A 106 9.32 -5.73 -10.54
N ILE A 107 8.53 -6.32 -9.65
CA ILE A 107 7.39 -5.78 -8.92
C ILE A 107 7.71 -4.76 -7.84
N LEU A 108 8.09 -5.36 -6.73
CA LEU A 108 7.95 -4.83 -5.40
C LEU A 108 9.15 -3.93 -5.05
N LEU A 109 10.35 -4.33 -5.48
CA LEU A 109 11.58 -3.55 -5.31
C LEU A 109 11.52 -2.18 -6.03
N PRO A 110 11.21 -2.07 -7.34
CA PRO A 110 11.14 -0.77 -7.98
C PRO A 110 10.00 0.08 -7.41
N LEU A 111 8.86 -0.51 -7.04
CA LEU A 111 7.77 0.22 -6.39
C LEU A 111 8.21 0.81 -5.04
N LEU A 112 8.96 0.05 -4.22
CA LEU A 112 9.52 0.53 -2.97
C LEU A 112 10.59 1.61 -3.17
N ILE A 113 11.47 1.45 -4.16
CA ILE A 113 12.51 2.43 -4.48
C ILE A 113 11.87 3.76 -4.92
N ILE A 114 10.89 3.72 -5.81
CA ILE A 114 10.13 4.92 -6.22
C ILE A 114 9.45 5.55 -5.00
N GLY A 115 8.90 4.75 -4.09
CA GLY A 115 8.31 5.24 -2.84
C GLY A 115 9.32 5.95 -1.92
N MET A 116 10.53 5.43 -1.81
CA MET A 116 11.63 6.06 -1.06
C MET A 116 12.09 7.35 -1.72
N PHE A 117 12.27 7.37 -3.05
CA PHE A 117 12.63 8.60 -3.77
C PHE A 117 11.54 9.66 -3.66
N SER A 118 10.26 9.25 -3.73
CA SER A 118 9.12 10.14 -3.51
C SER A 118 9.16 10.73 -2.08
N LEU A 119 9.52 9.95 -1.07
CA LEU A 119 9.68 10.49 0.28
C LEU A 119 10.81 11.53 0.35
N LEU A 120 11.97 11.25 -0.24
CA LEU A 120 13.12 12.16 -0.24
C LEU A 120 12.86 13.47 -1.00
N ALA A 121 12.23 13.38 -2.17
CA ALA A 121 11.88 14.55 -2.99
C ALA A 121 10.91 15.47 -2.23
N PHE A 122 9.92 14.89 -1.56
CA PHE A 122 8.96 15.64 -0.77
C PHE A 122 9.56 16.32 0.45
N THR A 123 10.43 15.63 1.16
CA THR A 123 11.11 16.20 2.32
C THR A 123 12.04 17.35 1.92
N SER A 124 12.56 17.32 0.70
CA SER A 124 13.37 18.40 0.14
C SER A 124 12.52 19.61 -0.26
N TYR A 125 11.29 19.39 -0.74
CA TYR A 125 10.36 20.44 -1.15
C TYR A 125 9.71 21.15 0.04
N GLU A 126 9.30 20.40 1.06
CA GLU A 126 8.59 20.92 2.25
C GLU A 126 9.53 21.35 3.38
N HIS A 127 10.86 21.30 3.18
CA HIS A 127 11.89 21.62 4.18
C HIS A 127 11.65 20.95 5.56
N LEU A 128 11.17 19.70 5.54
CA LEU A 128 10.81 19.00 6.77
C LEU A 128 12.05 18.75 7.65
N PRO A 129 11.90 18.81 8.98
CA PRO A 129 13.01 18.57 9.89
C PRO A 129 13.58 17.16 9.69
N VAL A 130 14.91 17.04 9.66
CA VAL A 130 15.66 15.78 9.41
C VAL A 130 15.18 14.64 10.32
N LYS A 131 14.72 14.95 11.53
CA LYS A 131 14.16 13.98 12.49
C LYS A 131 12.88 13.31 11.97
N GLN A 132 11.96 14.08 11.37
CA GLN A 132 10.71 13.60 10.79
C GLN A 132 10.95 12.78 9.51
N VAL A 133 11.96 13.18 8.71
CA VAL A 133 12.40 12.41 7.53
C VAL A 133 12.90 11.04 7.95
N THR A 134 13.79 11.00 8.94
CA THR A 134 14.41 9.76 9.42
C THR A 134 13.35 8.80 9.97
N LEU A 135 12.42 9.27 10.80
CA LEU A 135 11.33 8.46 11.33
C LEU A 135 10.42 7.87 10.25
N ASN A 136 10.09 8.65 9.21
CA ASN A 136 9.27 8.16 8.10
C ASN A 136 10.04 7.24 7.14
N PHE A 137 11.38 7.26 7.16
CA PHE A 137 12.21 6.36 6.35
C PHE A 137 12.30 4.95 6.93
N ILE A 138 12.25 4.80 8.26
CA ILE A 138 12.37 3.49 8.95
C ILE A 138 11.31 2.48 8.46
N PRO A 139 10.01 2.82 8.36
CA PRO A 139 9.00 1.87 7.86
C PRO A 139 9.29 1.39 6.44
N PHE A 140 9.73 2.29 5.54
CA PHE A 140 10.07 1.91 4.16
C PHE A 140 11.29 0.99 4.12
N ALA A 141 12.32 1.26 4.92
CA ALA A 141 13.49 0.40 5.04
C ALA A 141 13.13 -0.98 5.58
N LEU A 142 12.25 -1.06 6.59
CA LEU A 142 11.75 -2.32 7.12
C LEU A 142 10.92 -3.09 6.07
N THR A 143 10.04 -2.42 5.33
CA THR A 143 9.29 -3.07 4.24
C THR A 143 10.22 -3.62 3.17
N LEU A 144 11.32 -2.94 2.86
CA LEU A 144 12.35 -3.43 1.95
C LEU A 144 13.06 -4.68 2.49
N LEU A 145 13.44 -4.69 3.78
CA LEU A 145 14.04 -5.87 4.41
C LEU A 145 13.07 -7.06 4.42
N VAL A 146 11.79 -6.81 4.70
CA VAL A 146 10.74 -7.84 4.66
C VAL A 146 10.59 -8.38 3.24
N ALA A 147 10.57 -7.51 2.22
CA ALA A 147 10.56 -7.93 0.81
C ALA A 147 11.69 -8.91 0.46
N PHE A 148 12.92 -8.65 0.94
CA PHE A 148 14.04 -9.57 0.73
C PHE A 148 13.86 -10.89 1.48
N SER A 149 13.31 -10.85 2.70
CA SER A 149 13.02 -12.04 3.52
C SER A 149 11.98 -12.98 2.87
N LEU A 150 11.09 -12.44 2.03
CA LEU A 150 10.07 -13.20 1.28
C LEU A 150 10.64 -14.09 0.15
N ASN A 151 11.94 -13.98 -0.16
CA ASN A 151 12.61 -14.94 -1.05
C ASN A 151 12.68 -16.35 -0.45
N LEU A 152 12.53 -16.47 0.87
CA LEU A 152 12.50 -17.74 1.58
C LEU A 152 11.06 -18.03 2.00
N LYS A 153 10.65 -19.31 1.96
CA LYS A 153 9.34 -19.70 2.51
C LYS A 153 9.27 -19.36 4.00
N LYS A 154 8.20 -18.68 4.40
CA LYS A 154 7.94 -18.30 5.79
C LYS A 154 6.62 -18.92 6.26
N PRO A 155 6.45 -19.17 7.57
CA PRO A 155 5.17 -19.61 8.10
C PRO A 155 4.11 -18.51 7.94
N ILE A 156 2.84 -18.90 7.83
CA ILE A 156 1.70 -17.97 7.68
C ILE A 156 1.67 -16.89 8.77
N LEU A 157 2.04 -17.24 10.01
CA LEU A 157 2.12 -16.30 11.13
C LEU A 157 3.14 -15.18 10.90
N TYR A 158 4.24 -15.45 10.18
CA TYR A 158 5.23 -14.43 9.84
C TYR A 158 4.58 -13.35 8.97
N TYR A 159 3.81 -13.74 7.96
CA TYR A 159 3.11 -12.79 7.09
C TYR A 159 2.11 -11.95 7.88
N LEU A 160 1.31 -12.59 8.74
CA LEU A 160 0.31 -11.90 9.54
C LEU A 160 0.95 -10.89 10.51
N VAL A 161 1.94 -11.31 11.30
CA VAL A 161 2.55 -10.45 12.32
C VAL A 161 3.46 -9.39 11.71
N VAL A 162 4.26 -9.75 10.71
CA VAL A 162 5.27 -8.84 10.16
C VAL A 162 4.63 -7.87 9.17
N ILE A 163 3.80 -8.33 8.22
CA ILE A 163 3.24 -7.45 7.19
C ILE A 163 2.15 -6.54 7.79
N ASP A 164 1.22 -7.07 8.60
CA ASP A 164 0.25 -6.20 9.27
C ASP A 164 0.92 -5.33 10.34
N GLY A 165 1.94 -5.85 11.01
CA GLY A 165 2.78 -5.09 11.94
C GLY A 165 3.49 -3.91 11.28
N LEU A 166 3.90 -4.02 10.02
CA LEU A 166 4.50 -2.90 9.27
C LEU A 166 3.51 -1.75 9.05
N ILE A 167 2.22 -2.03 8.87
CA ILE A 167 1.19 -0.99 8.73
C ILE A 167 1.06 -0.21 10.04
N LEU A 168 0.97 -0.91 11.17
CA LEU A 168 0.94 -0.30 12.51
C LEU A 168 2.21 0.49 12.80
N PHE A 169 3.37 -0.08 12.50
CA PHE A 169 4.66 0.57 12.72
C PHE A 169 4.84 1.83 11.86
N LYS A 170 4.35 1.81 10.61
CA LYS A 170 4.31 3.01 9.77
C LYS A 170 3.42 4.08 10.38
N ALA A 171 2.24 3.71 10.89
CA ALA A 171 1.31 4.64 11.51
C ALA A 171 1.91 5.28 12.78
N THR A 172 2.53 4.50 13.66
CA THR A 172 3.18 5.02 14.87
C THR A 172 4.36 5.94 14.55
N CYS A 173 5.19 5.58 13.57
CA CYS A 173 6.29 6.44 13.11
C CYS A 173 5.76 7.74 12.49
N GLY A 174 4.66 7.67 11.73
CA GLY A 174 4.02 8.84 11.14
C GLY A 174 3.47 9.80 12.20
N ILE A 175 2.77 9.29 13.22
CA ILE A 175 2.24 10.08 14.34
C ILE A 175 3.39 10.67 15.16
N ALA A 176 4.41 9.87 15.50
CA ALA A 176 5.57 10.36 16.23
C ALA A 176 6.32 11.45 15.46
N GLY A 177 6.42 11.31 14.14
CA GLY A 177 6.99 12.34 13.27
C GLY A 177 6.16 13.61 13.19
N ALA A 178 4.83 13.56 13.34
CA ALA A 178 3.98 14.75 13.34
C ALA A 178 4.03 15.52 14.67
N LEU A 179 4.46 14.88 15.76
CA LEU A 179 4.56 15.48 17.10
C LEU A 179 5.94 16.11 17.40
N LEU A 180 6.92 15.92 16.51
CA LEU A 180 8.31 16.40 16.61
C LEU A 180 8.58 17.56 15.67
#